data_AF-A0A6N2HX14-F1
#
_entry.id   AF-A0A6N2HX14-F1
#
_cell.length_a   1.000
_cell.length_b   1.000
_cell.length_c   1.000
_cell.angle_alpha   90.00
_cell.angle_beta   90.00
_cell.angle_gamma   90.00
#
_symmetry.space_group_name_H-M   'P 1'
#
loop_
_entity.id
_entity.type
_entity.pdbx_description
1 polymer ?
#
loop_
_entity_poly.entity_id
_entity_poly.type
_entity_poly.pdbx_seq_one_letter_code
_entity_poly.pdbx_strand_id
1 'polypeptide(L)'
;MVSAELFPEPLPAPAPGAEPAPGDGPAARRRVVRCRLCGRPLTGAESRRTGLGPACDAKLHPAPPDIRTRRHEVEQDPLPGV
;
A
#
# COMPACT_ATOMS: atom_id res chain seq x y z
N MET A 1 23.21 -12.13 -45.45
CA MET A 1 21.79 -12.54 -45.31
C MET A 1 21.52 -12.69 -43.83
N VAL A 2 21.14 -11.59 -43.18
CA VAL A 2 19.80 -11.32 -42.61
C VAL A 2 19.58 -12.10 -41.30
N SER A 3 19.75 -11.39 -40.19
CA SER A 3 19.07 -11.65 -38.91
C SER A 3 19.06 -10.33 -38.15
N ALA A 4 18.33 -9.36 -38.72
CA ALA A 4 17.88 -8.19 -38.01
C ALA A 4 16.40 -8.41 -37.68
N GLU A 5 15.95 -7.78 -36.60
CA GLU A 5 14.55 -7.63 -36.22
C GLU A 5 13.88 -8.82 -35.49
N LEU A 6 14.39 -9.20 -34.31
CA LEU A 6 13.49 -9.65 -33.23
C LEU A 6 12.71 -8.42 -32.73
N PHE A 7 11.73 -7.98 -33.51
CA PHE A 7 10.76 -6.99 -33.07
C PHE A 7 9.67 -7.73 -32.29
N PRO A 8 9.38 -7.36 -31.03
CA PRO A 8 8.19 -7.86 -30.37
C PRO A 8 6.96 -7.36 -31.15
N GLU A 9 6.01 -8.26 -31.44
CA GLU A 9 4.74 -7.90 -32.08
C GLU A 9 4.08 -6.72 -31.35
N PRO A 10 3.54 -5.71 -32.07
CA PRO A 10 2.84 -4.61 -31.44
C PRO A 10 1.57 -5.16 -30.78
N LEU A 11 1.45 -4.96 -29.47
CA LEU A 11 0.26 -5.29 -28.70
C LEU A 11 -0.98 -4.69 -29.39
N PRO A 12 -2.10 -5.44 -29.48
CA PRO A 12 -3.30 -4.93 -30.13
C PRO A 12 -3.76 -3.63 -29.47
N ALA A 13 -4.07 -2.62 -30.28
CA ALA A 13 -4.58 -1.35 -29.80
C ALA A 13 -5.86 -1.59 -28.97
N PRO A 14 -6.03 -0.89 -27.84
CA PRO A 14 -7.23 -1.03 -27.04
C PRO A 14 -8.44 -0.58 -27.87
N ALA A 15 -9.51 -1.37 -27.87
CA ALA A 15 -10.72 -1.10 -28.64
C ALA A 15 -11.27 0.32 -28.36
N PRO A 16 -11.86 1.03 -29.35
CA PRO A 16 -12.45 2.35 -29.12
C PRO A 16 -13.67 2.20 -28.21
N GLY A 17 -13.46 2.50 -26.93
CA GLY A 17 -14.33 2.15 -25.81
C GLY A 17 -13.56 1.75 -24.55
N ALA A 18 -12.25 1.52 -24.67
CA ALA A 18 -11.34 1.33 -23.57
C ALA A 18 -10.95 2.68 -22.93
N GLU A 19 -11.89 3.27 -22.21
CA GLU A 19 -11.55 4.17 -21.11
C GLU A 19 -12.18 3.65 -19.83
N PRO A 20 -11.49 2.82 -19.02
CA PRO A 20 -11.76 2.82 -17.61
C PRO A 20 -10.96 3.98 -17.02
N ALA A 21 -11.57 5.17 -17.00
CA ALA A 21 -11.19 6.15 -15.99
C ALA A 21 -11.32 5.47 -14.61
N PRO A 22 -10.37 5.65 -13.70
CA PRO A 22 -10.33 4.92 -12.44
C PRO A 22 -11.44 5.45 -11.52
N GLY A 23 -12.67 4.96 -11.68
CA GLY A 23 -13.78 5.34 -10.79
C GLY A 23 -15.20 5.18 -11.29
N ASP A 24 -15.47 4.98 -12.59
CA ASP A 24 -16.84 5.20 -13.09
C ASP A 24 -17.57 3.91 -13.52
N GLY A 25 -18.37 3.38 -12.59
CA GLY A 25 -19.41 2.40 -12.84
C GLY A 25 -20.50 2.56 -11.77
N PRO A 26 -21.80 2.44 -12.11
CA PRO A 26 -22.93 3.09 -11.42
C PRO A 26 -23.17 2.62 -9.97
N ALA A 27 -22.49 1.56 -9.58
CA ALA A 27 -22.35 1.09 -8.23
C ALA A 27 -21.06 0.29 -8.23
N ALA A 28 -19.94 0.95 -7.96
CA ALA A 28 -18.84 0.30 -7.27
C ALA A 28 -19.45 -0.28 -5.98
N ARG A 29 -20.03 -1.50 -6.06
CA ARG A 29 -20.48 -2.28 -4.92
C ARG A 29 -19.35 -2.16 -3.94
N ARG A 30 -19.52 -1.37 -2.88
CA ARG A 30 -18.41 -1.01 -1.97
C ARG A 30 -17.79 -2.33 -1.58
N ARG A 31 -16.63 -2.66 -2.18
CA ARG A 31 -16.06 -3.99 -2.01
C ARG A 31 -15.82 -4.10 -0.52
N VAL A 32 -16.47 -5.07 0.10
CA VAL A 32 -16.34 -5.27 1.54
C VAL A 32 -14.91 -5.71 1.77
N VAL A 33 -14.08 -4.76 2.19
CA VAL A 33 -12.70 -5.04 2.55
C VAL A 33 -12.73 -5.86 3.83
N ARG A 34 -11.96 -6.95 3.87
CA ARG A 34 -11.87 -7.82 5.04
C ARG A 34 -10.49 -7.69 5.68
N CYS A 35 -10.43 -7.87 6.99
CA CYS A 35 -9.18 -7.97 7.72
C CYS A 35 -8.35 -9.15 7.19
N ARG A 36 -7.07 -8.94 6.89
CA ARG A 36 -6.16 -10.01 6.44
C ARG A 36 -5.86 -11.06 7.51
N LEU A 37 -6.05 -10.73 8.80
CA LEU A 37 -5.79 -11.66 9.91
C LEU A 37 -7.03 -12.43 10.37
N CYS A 38 -8.18 -11.77 10.53
CA CYS A 38 -9.38 -12.38 11.12
C CYS A 38 -10.57 -12.47 10.16
N GLY A 39 -10.45 -11.95 8.93
CA GLY A 39 -11.51 -12.00 7.91
C GLY A 39 -12.73 -11.11 8.17
N ARG A 40 -12.81 -10.41 9.31
CA ARG A 40 -13.94 -9.53 9.65
C ARG A 40 -14.06 -8.35 8.68
N PRO A 41 -15.29 -7.93 8.32
CA PRO A 41 -15.49 -6.79 7.44
C PRO A 41 -14.99 -5.50 8.10
N LEU A 42 -14.26 -4.69 7.33
CA LEU A 42 -13.68 -3.42 7.76
C LEU A 42 -14.63 -2.28 7.40
N THR A 43 -15.10 -1.57 8.42
CA THR A 43 -15.99 -0.40 8.26
C THR A 43 -15.20 0.91 8.24
N GLY A 44 -14.13 1.00 9.03
CA GLY A 44 -13.26 2.18 9.13
C GLY A 44 -12.44 2.45 7.86
N ALA A 45 -12.26 3.72 7.49
CA ALA A 45 -11.45 4.10 6.33
C ALA A 45 -9.96 3.76 6.53
N GLU A 46 -9.44 3.99 7.74
CA GLU A 46 -8.08 3.63 8.10
C GLU A 46 -7.83 2.12 8.05
N SER A 47 -8.70 1.34 8.70
CA SER A 47 -8.64 -0.13 8.63
C SER A 47 -8.69 -0.64 7.19
N ARG A 48 -9.50 -0.03 6.33
CA ARG A 48 -9.56 -0.39 4.91
C ARG A 48 -8.25 -0.11 4.16
N ARG A 49 -7.53 0.96 4.52
CA ARG A 49 -6.22 1.30 3.92
C ARG A 49 -5.13 0.33 4.36
N THR A 50 -5.09 -0.02 5.65
CA THR A 50 -4.08 -0.96 6.19
C THR A 50 -4.42 -2.42 5.91
N GLY A 51 -5.70 -2.74 5.64
CA GLY A 51 -6.19 -4.11 5.47
C GLY A 51 -6.29 -4.89 6.79
N LEU A 52 -6.18 -4.20 7.93
CA LEU A 52 -6.25 -4.78 9.26
C LEU A 52 -7.36 -4.12 10.08
N GLY A 53 -8.14 -4.94 10.80
CA GLY A 53 -9.13 -4.43 11.74
C GLY A 53 -8.46 -3.80 12.97
N PRO A 54 -9.13 -2.89 13.70
CA PRO A 54 -8.51 -2.13 14.79
C PRO A 54 -7.88 -3.02 15.88
N ALA A 55 -8.56 -4.12 16.24
CA ALA A 55 -8.03 -5.09 17.21
C ALA A 55 -6.88 -5.95 16.67
N CYS A 56 -6.76 -6.11 15.35
CA CYS A 56 -5.69 -6.86 14.71
C CYS A 56 -4.48 -5.96 14.46
N ASP A 57 -4.72 -4.71 14.07
CA ASP A 57 -3.68 -3.72 13.83
C ASP A 57 -2.95 -3.38 15.14
N ALA A 58 -3.68 -3.13 16.23
CA ALA A 58 -3.08 -2.87 17.55
C ALA A 58 -2.18 -4.01 18.08
N LYS A 59 -2.38 -5.25 17.59
CA LYS A 59 -1.51 -6.39 17.93
C LYS A 59 -0.19 -6.38 17.17
N LEU A 60 -0.20 -5.88 15.94
CA LEU A 60 0.98 -5.84 15.06
C LEU A 60 1.74 -4.53 15.19
N HIS A 61 1.01 -3.42 15.36
CA HIS A 61 1.52 -2.07 15.49
C HIS A 61 1.01 -1.52 16.83
N PRO A 62 1.64 -1.88 17.95
CA PRO A 62 1.30 -1.29 19.23
C PRO A 62 1.49 0.22 19.15
N ALA A 63 0.54 0.97 19.71
CA ALA A 63 0.67 2.42 19.80
C ALA A 63 2.00 2.75 20.51
N PRO A 64 2.74 3.76 20.02
CA PRO A 64 3.91 4.24 20.73
C PRO A 64 3.53 4.53 22.18
N PRO A 65 4.32 4.07 23.15
CA PRO A 65 4.02 4.32 24.55
C PRO A 65 3.94 5.84 24.77
N ASP A 66 2.94 6.30 25.53
CA ASP A 66 2.78 7.70 25.94
C ASP A 66 3.80 8.10 27.03
N ILE A 67 5.00 7.53 26.91
CA ILE A 67 6.15 7.87 27.72
C ILE A 67 6.83 9.01 26.99
N ARG A 68 6.83 10.20 27.59
CA ARG A 68 7.74 11.25 27.17
C ARG A 68 9.16 10.79 27.48
N THR A 69 9.78 10.13 26.51
CA THR A 69 11.21 9.82 26.58
C THR A 69 11.92 11.16 26.75
N ARG A 70 12.58 11.37 27.90
CA ARG A 70 13.54 12.47 28.00
C ARG A 70 14.54 12.25 26.87
N ARG A 71 14.55 13.14 25.90
CA ARG A 71 15.57 13.14 24.85
C ARG A 71 16.91 13.29 25.55
N HIS A 72 17.70 12.22 25.55
CA HIS A 72 19.08 12.28 26.01
C HIS A 72 19.90 12.87 24.88
N GLU A 73 20.42 14.06 25.09
CA GLU A 73 21.46 14.61 24.24
C GLU A 73 22.75 13.89 24.62
N VAL A 74 23.14 12.91 23.82
CA VAL A 74 24.40 12.19 23.95
C VAL A 74 25.43 12.83 23.03
N GLU A 75 26.63 13.04 23.57
CA GLU A 75 27.77 13.50 22.77
C GLU A 75 28.25 12.33 21.92
N GLN A 76 28.04 12.44 20.60
CA GLN A 76 28.47 11.43 19.65
C GLN A 76 29.93 11.70 19.28
N ASP A 77 30.79 10.71 19.49
CA ASP A 77 32.16 10.77 19.02
C ASP A 77 32.15 10.78 17.47
N PRO A 78 32.86 11.71 16.81
CA PRO A 78 32.93 11.73 15.36
C PRO A 78 33.51 10.43 14.80
N LEU A 79 32.97 10.01 13.66
CA LEU A 79 33.52 8.87 12.93
C LEU A 79 34.96 9.17 12.50
N PRO A 80 35.89 8.20 12.58
CA PRO A 80 37.25 8.43 12.14
C PRO A 80 37.29 8.68 10.62
N GLY A 81 37.88 9.80 10.20
CA GLY A 81 38.06 10.16 8.80
C GLY A 81 37.04 11.14 8.21
N VAL A 82 36.17 11.74 9.04
CA VAL A 82 35.43 12.97 8.71
C VAL A 82 36.06 14.21 9.32
#